data_AF-A0A8J5CIJ8-F1
#
_entry.id   AF-A0A8J5CIJ8-F1
#
_cell.length_a   1.000
_cell.length_b   1.000
_cell.length_c   1.000
_cell.angle_alpha   90.00
_cell.angle_beta   90.00
_cell.angle_gamma   90.00
#
_symmetry.space_group_name_H-M   'P 1'
#
loop_
_entity.id
_entity.type
_entity.pdbx_description
1 polymer ?
#
loop_
_entity_poly.entity_id
_entity_poly.type
_entity_poly.pdbx_seq_one_letter_code
_entity_poly.pdbx_strand_id
1 'polypeptide(L)'
;MLFKTLIAAAAAATAFADQSYSLHAVLPGQGAAGMQALQIRGDNIVYGLTQGFSYFTVDAVGNGLVNVISPGQNPKELYAADDGELVINQHPSANGEGSQGGWRFEGEGSVKSVSYYGAKDWYSCNSETDPLHGGPVVHIKKGNKYACENPVHFTLTATVE
;
A
#
# COMPACT_ATOMS: atom_id res chain seq x y z
N MET A 1 -42.56 5.71 34.13
CA MET A 1 -42.34 5.76 32.67
C MET A 1 -40.84 5.98 32.44
N LEU A 2 -40.20 5.02 31.77
CA LEU A 2 -38.78 5.02 31.43
C LEU A 2 -38.51 6.01 30.28
N PHE A 3 -37.41 6.77 30.36
CA PHE A 3 -36.74 7.28 29.16
C PHE A 3 -35.26 6.87 29.24
N LYS A 4 -34.93 5.80 28.52
CA LYS A 4 -33.54 5.42 28.20
C LYS A 4 -33.12 6.28 27.01
N THR A 5 -32.16 7.17 27.22
CA THR A 5 -31.48 7.88 26.13
C THR A 5 -30.56 6.88 25.42
N LEU A 6 -30.89 6.51 24.18
CA LEU A 6 -29.94 5.84 23.29
C LEU A 6 -28.97 6.88 22.75
N ILE A 7 -27.69 6.76 23.07
CA ILE A 7 -26.61 7.44 22.35
C ILE A 7 -26.30 6.57 21.13
N ALA A 8 -26.74 7.00 19.94
CA ALA A 8 -26.29 6.40 18.70
C ALA A 8 -24.91 6.99 18.36
N ALA A 9 -23.84 6.20 18.57
CA ALA A 9 -22.54 6.48 17.99
C ALA A 9 -22.63 6.19 16.48
N ALA A 10 -22.79 7.22 15.67
CA ALA A 10 -22.62 7.10 14.22
C ALA A 10 -21.12 6.89 13.94
N ALA A 11 -20.72 5.64 13.69
CA ALA A 11 -19.42 5.37 13.11
C ALA A 11 -19.41 5.96 11.69
N ALA A 12 -18.56 6.96 11.46
CA ALA A 12 -18.32 7.51 10.15
C ALA A 12 -17.71 6.40 9.26
N ALA A 13 -18.55 5.75 8.47
CA ALA A 13 -18.08 4.98 7.33
C ALA A 13 -17.63 6.00 6.29
N THR A 14 -16.34 6.35 6.30
CA THR A 14 -15.73 7.15 5.25
C THR A 14 -15.91 6.38 3.94
N ALA A 15 -16.74 6.90 3.04
CA ALA A 15 -16.93 6.33 1.72
C ALA A 15 -15.62 6.47 0.95
N PHE A 16 -14.93 5.35 0.73
CA PHE A 16 -13.72 5.27 -0.11
C PHE A 16 -14.04 5.06 -1.60
N ALA A 17 -15.31 4.84 -1.94
CA ALA A 17 -15.74 4.57 -3.31
C ALA A 17 -15.49 5.81 -4.20
N ASP A 18 -14.81 5.58 -5.32
CA ASP A 18 -14.42 6.53 -6.39
C ASP A 18 -13.12 7.35 -6.23
N GLN A 19 -12.31 7.11 -5.19
CA GLN A 19 -11.03 7.81 -5.05
C GLN A 19 -9.84 6.99 -5.57
N SER A 20 -9.07 7.57 -6.49
CA SER A 20 -7.77 7.04 -6.91
C SER A 20 -6.66 7.61 -6.02
N TYR A 21 -5.65 6.78 -5.79
CA TYR A 21 -4.48 7.10 -4.99
C TYR A 21 -3.21 6.73 -5.75
N SER A 22 -2.16 7.51 -5.54
CA SER A 22 -0.79 7.07 -5.82
C SER A 22 -0.09 6.77 -4.50
N LEU A 23 0.61 5.63 -4.45
CA LEU A 23 1.48 5.30 -3.32
C LEU A 23 2.89 5.80 -3.62
N HIS A 24 3.59 6.35 -2.63
CA HIS A 24 4.91 6.94 -2.81
C HIS A 24 5.90 6.48 -1.74
N ALA A 25 7.08 6.09 -2.18
CA ALA A 25 8.26 5.97 -1.34
C ALA A 25 8.85 7.37 -1.10
N VAL A 26 9.03 7.72 0.17
CA VAL A 26 9.67 8.96 0.60
C VAL A 26 10.98 8.62 1.28
N LEU A 27 12.08 8.87 0.56
CA LEU A 27 13.43 8.64 1.08
C LEU A 27 13.78 9.67 2.18
N PRO A 28 14.56 9.28 3.20
CA PRO A 28 14.98 10.19 4.26
C PRO A 28 15.60 11.48 3.72
N GLY A 29 15.14 12.61 4.23
CA GLY A 29 15.68 13.94 3.88
C GLY A 29 15.19 14.56 2.57
N GLN A 30 14.35 13.87 1.77
CA GLN A 30 13.91 14.40 0.48
C GLN A 30 12.58 15.18 0.51
N GLY A 31 11.76 14.98 1.55
CA GLY A 31 10.44 15.63 1.65
C GLY A 31 9.52 15.32 0.48
N ALA A 32 8.51 16.16 0.24
CA ALA A 32 7.50 15.94 -0.80
C ALA A 32 8.05 15.98 -2.24
N ALA A 33 9.08 16.80 -2.49
CA ALA A 33 9.67 16.94 -3.83
C ALA A 33 10.44 15.69 -4.30
N GLY A 34 10.82 14.81 -3.38
CA GLY A 34 11.46 13.52 -3.70
C GLY A 34 10.55 12.31 -3.48
N MET A 35 9.22 12.51 -3.48
CA MET A 35 8.27 11.40 -3.53
C MET A 35 8.46 10.60 -4.81
N GLN A 36 8.68 9.30 -4.68
CA GLN A 36 8.82 8.39 -5.82
C GLN A 36 7.61 7.46 -5.85
N ALA A 37 6.80 7.57 -6.90
CA ALA A 37 5.61 6.75 -7.05
C ALA A 37 5.98 5.26 -7.12
N LEU A 38 5.22 4.44 -6.40
CA LEU A 38 5.24 3.00 -6.53
C LEU A 38 4.58 2.61 -7.84
N GLN A 39 5.16 1.64 -8.53
CA GLN A 39 4.79 1.21 -9.86
C GLN A 39 4.73 -0.31 -9.91
N ILE A 40 3.75 -0.82 -10.67
CA ILE A 40 3.62 -2.24 -10.95
C ILE A 40 4.62 -2.63 -12.03
N ARG A 41 5.37 -3.71 -11.78
CA ARG A 41 6.27 -4.32 -12.75
C ARG A 41 6.20 -5.85 -12.63
N GLY A 42 5.62 -6.49 -13.65
CA GLY A 42 5.29 -7.91 -13.53
C GLY A 42 4.31 -8.11 -12.38
N ASP A 43 4.64 -9.01 -11.46
CA ASP A 43 3.87 -9.23 -10.23
C ASP A 43 4.44 -8.45 -9.02
N ASN A 44 5.56 -7.72 -9.21
CA ASN A 44 6.27 -7.01 -8.17
C ASN A 44 5.88 -5.52 -8.13
N ILE A 45 6.23 -4.87 -7.03
CA ILE A 45 6.12 -3.42 -6.85
C ILE A 45 7.49 -2.80 -6.68
N VAL A 46 7.74 -1.75 -7.47
CA VAL A 46 9.01 -1.00 -7.48
C VAL A 46 8.73 0.50 -7.34
N TYR A 47 9.76 1.33 -7.20
CA TYR A 47 9.63 2.78 -7.32
C TYR A 47 10.76 3.41 -8.12
N GLY A 48 10.60 4.68 -8.49
CA GLY A 48 11.66 5.46 -9.13
C GLY A 48 11.83 5.18 -10.63
N LEU A 49 10.89 4.47 -11.26
CA LEU A 49 10.84 4.39 -12.72
C LEU A 49 10.26 5.68 -13.30
N THR A 50 10.65 6.01 -14.52
CA THR A 50 10.12 7.18 -15.25
C THR A 50 8.75 6.94 -15.87
N GLN A 51 8.36 5.67 -16.04
CA GLN A 51 7.09 5.24 -16.65
C GLN A 51 6.62 3.95 -15.96
N GLY A 52 5.30 3.76 -15.88
CA GLY A 52 4.68 2.59 -15.26
C GLY A 52 3.30 2.91 -14.71
N PHE A 53 2.55 1.87 -14.35
CA PHE A 53 1.24 2.04 -13.73
C PHE A 53 1.40 2.25 -12.22
N SER A 54 0.97 3.41 -11.72
CA SER A 54 1.19 3.85 -10.33
C SER A 54 -0.09 4.22 -9.57
N TYR A 55 -1.25 4.01 -10.19
CA TYR A 55 -2.55 4.42 -9.68
C TYR A 55 -3.28 3.24 -9.03
N PHE A 56 -3.92 3.47 -7.89
CA PHE A 56 -4.66 2.45 -7.16
C PHE A 56 -6.00 2.98 -6.65
N THR A 57 -7.04 2.18 -6.69
CA THR A 57 -8.30 2.42 -5.96
C THR A 57 -8.28 1.65 -4.65
N VAL A 58 -9.19 1.98 -3.73
CA VAL A 58 -9.29 1.27 -2.45
C VAL A 58 -10.71 0.83 -2.16
N ASP A 59 -10.86 -0.42 -1.72
CA ASP A 59 -12.16 -0.99 -1.35
C ASP A 59 -12.19 -1.25 0.15
N ALA A 60 -13.21 -0.74 0.84
CA ALA A 60 -13.35 -0.92 2.27
C ALA A 60 -13.72 -2.36 2.63
N VAL A 61 -12.98 -2.97 3.55
CA VAL A 61 -13.25 -4.33 4.06
C VAL A 61 -13.81 -4.34 5.50
N GLY A 62 -13.89 -3.18 6.14
CA GLY A 62 -14.33 -3.02 7.53
C GLY A 62 -13.19 -2.72 8.50
N ASN A 63 -13.51 -2.32 9.74
CA ASN A 63 -12.54 -1.97 10.79
C ASN A 63 -11.49 -0.92 10.38
N GLY A 64 -11.82 -0.03 9.43
CA GLY A 64 -10.90 0.97 8.89
C GLY A 64 -9.72 0.37 8.13
N LEU A 65 -9.89 -0.83 7.58
CA LEU A 65 -8.97 -1.48 6.66
C LEU A 65 -9.53 -1.45 5.24
N VAL A 66 -8.62 -1.49 4.26
CA VAL A 66 -8.95 -1.47 2.83
C VAL A 66 -8.13 -2.49 2.03
N ASN A 67 -8.68 -2.93 0.91
CA ASN A 67 -7.92 -3.52 -0.20
C ASN A 67 -7.35 -2.37 -1.04
N VAL A 68 -6.15 -2.55 -1.58
CA VAL A 68 -5.55 -1.59 -2.52
C VAL A 68 -5.49 -2.26 -3.89
N ILE A 69 -6.14 -1.68 -4.87
CA ILE A 69 -6.46 -2.33 -6.14
C ILE A 69 -5.89 -1.52 -7.29
N SER A 70 -5.13 -2.17 -8.16
CA SER A 70 -4.78 -1.68 -9.48
C SER A 70 -5.96 -1.90 -10.45
N PRO A 71 -6.60 -0.83 -10.96
CA PRO A 71 -7.73 -0.97 -11.86
C PRO A 71 -7.28 -1.39 -13.27
N GLY A 72 -8.14 -2.14 -13.99
CA GLY A 72 -7.87 -2.59 -15.35
C GLY A 72 -8.82 -3.70 -15.82
N GLN A 73 -8.60 -4.26 -17.02
CA GLN A 73 -9.43 -5.37 -17.57
C GLN A 73 -9.37 -6.63 -16.69
N ASN A 74 -8.27 -6.81 -15.94
CA ASN A 74 -8.11 -7.82 -14.91
C ASN A 74 -7.58 -7.11 -13.64
N PRO A 75 -8.45 -6.58 -12.78
CA PRO A 75 -8.02 -5.86 -11.59
C PRO A 75 -7.08 -6.71 -10.73
N LYS A 76 -6.07 -6.05 -10.18
CA LYS A 76 -5.05 -6.70 -9.36
C LYS A 76 -5.02 -6.08 -7.97
N GLU A 77 -4.84 -6.89 -6.95
CA GLU A 77 -4.79 -6.45 -5.57
C GLU A 77 -3.37 -6.46 -5.03
N LEU A 78 -2.97 -5.38 -4.39
CA LEU A 78 -1.69 -5.17 -3.76
C LEU A 78 -1.67 -5.80 -2.35
N TYR A 79 -0.66 -6.62 -2.06
CA TYR A 79 -0.50 -7.24 -0.74
C TYR A 79 0.97 -7.58 -0.45
N ALA A 80 1.31 -7.80 0.83
CA ALA A 80 2.64 -8.25 1.20
C ALA A 80 2.68 -9.77 1.37
N ALA A 81 3.46 -10.46 0.53
CA ALA A 81 3.74 -11.90 0.58
C ALA A 81 4.39 -12.30 1.91
N ASP A 82 4.46 -13.61 2.20
CA ASP A 82 4.92 -14.13 3.51
C ASP A 82 6.32 -13.67 3.93
N ASP A 83 7.21 -13.45 2.96
CA ASP A 83 8.55 -12.92 3.16
C ASP A 83 8.61 -11.38 3.30
N GLY A 84 7.47 -10.71 3.13
CA GLY A 84 7.32 -9.26 3.22
C GLY A 84 7.41 -8.54 1.88
N GLU A 85 7.70 -9.24 0.78
CA GLU A 85 7.71 -8.62 -0.55
C GLU A 85 6.33 -8.08 -0.92
N LEU A 86 6.31 -6.87 -1.47
CA LEU A 86 5.11 -6.23 -1.94
C LEU A 86 4.84 -6.64 -3.40
N VAL A 87 3.72 -7.32 -3.58
CA VAL A 87 3.34 -7.97 -4.84
C VAL A 87 1.88 -7.67 -5.17
N ILE A 88 1.49 -8.01 -6.39
CA ILE A 88 0.10 -7.96 -6.83
C ILE A 88 -0.45 -9.36 -7.13
N ASN A 89 -1.70 -9.63 -6.77
CA ASN A 89 -2.43 -10.84 -7.17
C ASN A 89 -3.74 -10.48 -7.87
N GLN A 90 -4.49 -11.45 -8.40
CA GLN A 90 -5.83 -11.24 -8.93
C GLN A 90 -6.77 -10.65 -7.86
N HIS A 91 -7.64 -9.73 -8.27
CA HIS A 91 -8.74 -9.23 -7.44
C HIS A 91 -10.12 -9.69 -7.96
N PRO A 92 -11.05 -10.14 -7.10
CA PRO A 92 -10.85 -10.44 -5.68
C PRO A 92 -9.90 -11.64 -5.54
N SER A 93 -9.03 -11.60 -4.55
CA SER A 93 -8.07 -12.68 -4.38
C SER A 93 -8.75 -13.95 -3.83
N ALA A 94 -8.21 -15.11 -4.21
CA ALA A 94 -8.64 -16.38 -3.66
C ALA A 94 -8.34 -16.41 -2.15
N ASN A 95 -9.29 -16.92 -1.36
CA ASN A 95 -9.27 -16.95 0.11
C ASN A 95 -7.86 -17.06 0.72
N GLY A 96 -7.38 -16.00 1.39
CA GLY A 96 -6.17 -16.03 2.22
C GLY A 96 -5.08 -15.03 1.83
N GLU A 97 -4.87 -14.76 0.54
CA GLU A 97 -3.83 -13.83 0.06
C GLU A 97 -4.48 -12.51 -0.31
N GLY A 98 -4.26 -11.40 0.38
CA GLY A 98 -4.85 -10.10 0.04
C GLY A 98 -6.35 -9.92 0.40
N SER A 99 -7.17 -10.98 0.35
CA SER A 99 -8.64 -10.95 0.46
C SER A 99 -9.25 -10.42 1.79
N GLN A 100 -8.45 -9.97 2.75
CA GLN A 100 -8.91 -9.46 4.04
C GLN A 100 -8.65 -7.96 4.27
N GLY A 101 -8.08 -7.27 3.28
CA GLY A 101 -7.70 -5.86 3.39
C GLY A 101 -6.72 -5.60 4.52
N GLY A 102 -5.43 -5.61 4.21
CA GLY A 102 -4.38 -5.32 5.18
C GLY A 102 -4.07 -3.84 5.35
N TRP A 103 -4.58 -2.97 4.47
CA TRP A 103 -4.08 -1.61 4.36
C TRP A 103 -4.84 -0.64 5.22
N ARG A 104 -4.13 0.34 5.79
CA ARG A 104 -4.76 1.51 6.43
C ARG A 104 -4.06 2.79 6.00
N PHE A 105 -4.89 3.79 5.69
CA PHE A 105 -4.50 5.11 5.24
C PHE A 105 -4.93 6.12 6.32
N GLU A 106 -3.97 6.74 7.00
CA GLU A 106 -4.19 7.59 8.18
C GLU A 106 -3.68 9.01 7.95
N GLY A 107 -4.35 10.00 8.53
CA GLY A 107 -3.94 11.41 8.49
C GLY A 107 -4.92 12.32 7.76
N GLU A 108 -4.80 13.61 8.07
CA GLU A 108 -5.56 14.70 7.45
C GLU A 108 -4.76 15.32 6.29
N GLY A 109 -5.45 15.92 5.32
CA GLY A 109 -4.82 16.56 4.16
C GLY A 109 -4.62 15.64 2.95
N SER A 110 -3.77 16.08 2.02
CA SER A 110 -3.55 15.43 0.70
C SER A 110 -2.55 14.29 0.74
N VAL A 111 -1.76 14.15 1.81
CA VAL A 111 -0.77 13.08 2.00
C VAL A 111 -1.17 12.25 3.22
N LYS A 112 -1.40 10.95 3.02
CA LYS A 112 -1.77 10.00 4.06
C LYS A 112 -0.60 9.09 4.40
N SER A 113 -0.42 8.78 5.68
CA SER A 113 0.48 7.71 6.14
C SER A 113 -0.14 6.36 5.82
N VAL A 114 0.68 5.41 5.35
CA VAL A 114 0.24 4.07 4.97
C VAL A 114 0.83 3.01 5.89
N SER A 115 0.00 2.05 6.29
CA SER A 115 0.43 0.85 7.01
C SER A 115 -0.22 -0.40 6.46
N TYR A 116 0.42 -1.54 6.69
CA TYR A 116 -0.10 -2.87 6.34
C TYR A 116 -0.15 -3.74 7.60
N TYR A 117 -1.35 -4.14 8.03
CA TYR A 117 -1.64 -4.77 9.32
C TYR A 117 -0.95 -4.06 10.50
N GLY A 118 -0.91 -2.72 10.46
CA GLY A 118 -0.29 -1.87 11.47
C GLY A 118 1.24 -1.73 11.36
N ALA A 119 1.91 -2.53 10.53
CA ALA A 119 3.34 -2.36 10.27
C ALA A 119 3.61 -1.16 9.34
N LYS A 120 4.71 -0.45 9.63
CA LYS A 120 5.12 0.80 8.95
C LYS A 120 6.61 0.80 8.55
N ASP A 121 7.33 -0.30 8.78
CA ASP A 121 8.76 -0.42 8.47
C ASP A 121 8.92 -0.90 7.03
N TRP A 122 9.01 0.07 6.12
CA TRP A 122 9.13 -0.16 4.68
C TRP A 122 10.58 -0.03 4.23
N TYR A 123 10.97 -0.93 3.34
CA TYR A 123 12.30 -0.92 2.74
C TYR A 123 12.26 -1.46 1.32
N SER A 124 13.35 -1.26 0.59
CA SER A 124 13.54 -1.87 -0.71
C SER A 124 14.86 -2.58 -0.83
N CYS A 125 14.89 -3.52 -1.75
CA CYS A 125 16.06 -4.25 -2.18
C CYS A 125 16.21 -4.06 -3.69
N ASN A 126 17.43 -3.78 -4.15
CA ASN A 126 17.68 -3.74 -5.58
C ASN A 126 17.61 -5.16 -6.15
N SER A 127 16.84 -5.36 -7.22
CA SER A 127 16.77 -6.67 -7.87
C SER A 127 18.12 -7.03 -8.47
N GLU A 128 18.74 -8.11 -7.97
CA GLU A 128 20.00 -8.65 -8.50
C GLU A 128 19.80 -9.47 -9.79
N THR A 129 18.58 -9.94 -10.02
CA THR A 129 18.25 -10.91 -11.08
C THR A 129 17.74 -10.29 -12.37
N ASP A 130 17.36 -9.01 -12.38
CA ASP A 130 16.91 -8.32 -13.60
C ASP A 130 17.48 -6.89 -13.71
N PRO A 131 18.76 -6.75 -14.08
CA PRO A 131 19.46 -5.47 -14.17
C PRO A 131 19.03 -4.59 -15.36
N LEU A 132 18.46 -5.19 -16.42
CA LEU A 132 17.90 -4.45 -17.56
C LEU A 132 16.52 -3.90 -17.24
N HIS A 133 15.79 -4.68 -16.44
CA HIS A 133 14.51 -4.43 -15.84
C HIS A 133 14.46 -3.32 -14.77
N GLY A 134 15.47 -3.25 -13.90
CA GLY A 134 15.75 -2.19 -12.92
C GLY A 134 14.67 -1.81 -11.90
N GLY A 135 15.09 -1.39 -10.70
CA GLY A 135 14.20 -0.75 -9.73
C GLY A 135 14.30 -1.36 -8.32
N PRO A 136 14.14 -0.57 -7.26
CA PRO A 136 14.12 -1.07 -5.89
C PRO A 136 12.78 -1.76 -5.62
N VAL A 137 12.81 -3.08 -5.44
CA VAL A 137 11.63 -3.89 -5.10
C VAL A 137 11.21 -3.56 -3.68
N VAL A 138 9.92 -3.32 -3.48
CA VAL A 138 9.36 -2.87 -2.21
C VAL A 138 9.05 -4.05 -1.30
N HIS A 139 9.40 -3.90 -0.03
CA HIS A 139 9.09 -4.86 1.03
C HIS A 139 8.58 -4.13 2.28
N ILE A 140 7.82 -4.85 3.10
CA ILE A 140 7.55 -4.51 4.49
C ILE A 140 8.27 -5.49 5.41
N LYS A 141 8.85 -4.99 6.49
CA LYS A 141 9.59 -5.84 7.43
C LYS A 141 8.65 -6.83 8.12
N LYS A 142 8.88 -8.11 7.87
CA LYS A 142 8.28 -9.23 8.60
C LYS A 142 9.37 -9.94 9.43
N GLY A 143 9.16 -10.00 10.75
CA GLY A 143 10.14 -10.60 11.67
C GLY A 143 11.43 -9.77 11.84
N ASN A 144 12.56 -10.46 12.01
CA ASN A 144 13.83 -9.86 12.44
C ASN A 144 14.89 -9.73 11.32
N LYS A 145 14.58 -10.08 10.07
CA LYS A 145 15.54 -10.06 8.96
C LYS A 145 14.99 -9.25 7.79
N TYR A 146 15.89 -8.67 7.01
CA TYR A 146 15.59 -8.05 5.72
C TYR A 146 15.85 -9.04 4.58
N ALA A 147 15.22 -8.81 3.43
CA ALA A 147 15.40 -9.64 2.24
C ALA A 147 16.79 -9.47 1.59
N CYS A 148 17.49 -8.37 1.88
CA CYS A 148 18.84 -8.07 1.37
C CYS A 148 19.74 -7.50 2.47
N GLU A 149 21.07 -7.54 2.24
CA GLU A 149 22.08 -7.09 3.20
C GLU A 149 22.05 -5.57 3.44
N ASN A 150 21.79 -4.79 2.38
CA ASN A 150 21.80 -3.32 2.41
C ASN A 150 20.43 -2.77 1.98
N PRO A 151 19.38 -2.91 2.81
CA PRO A 151 18.05 -2.41 2.48
C PRO A 151 18.00 -0.89 2.48
N VAL A 152 17.25 -0.30 1.55
CA VAL A 152 16.97 1.14 1.54
C VAL A 152 15.66 1.39 2.26
N HIS A 153 15.71 2.05 3.41
CA HIS A 153 14.52 2.38 4.21
C HIS A 153 13.83 3.64 3.70
N PHE A 154 12.50 3.65 3.75
CA PHE A 154 11.69 4.79 3.36
C PHE A 154 10.37 4.85 4.13
N THR A 155 9.68 5.99 4.04
CA THR A 155 8.30 6.11 4.49
C THR A 155 7.36 5.87 3.31
N LEU A 156 6.36 5.02 3.48
CA LEU A 156 5.29 4.85 2.50
C LEU A 156 4.15 5.82 2.79
N THR A 157 3.76 6.57 1.76
CA THR A 157 2.64 7.53 1.82
C THR A 157 1.68 7.31 0.67
N ALA A 158 0.47 7.85 0.79
CA ALA A 158 -0.52 7.87 -0.29
C ALA A 158 -0.96 9.31 -0.56
N THR A 159 -1.09 9.67 -1.84
CA THR A 159 -1.71 10.92 -2.28
C THR A 159 -3.00 10.64 -3.02
N VAL A 160 -3.99 11.50 -2.86
CA VAL A 160 -5.20 11.48 -3.68
C VAL A 160 -4.87 11.99 -5.09
N GLU A 161 -5.43 11.34 -6.10
CA GLU A 161 -5.37 11.72 -7.51
C GLU A 161 -6.67 12.36 -8.00
#